data_AF-A0A848L5C4-F1
#
_entry.id   AF-A0A848L5C4-F1
#
_cell.length_a   1.000
_cell.length_b   1.000
_cell.length_c   1.000
_cell.angle_alpha   90.00
_cell.angle_beta   90.00
_cell.angle_gamma   90.00
#
_symmetry.space_group_name_H-M   'P 1'
#
loop_
_entity.id
_entity.type
_entity.pdbx_description
1 polymer ?
#
loop_
_entity_poly.entity_id
_entity_poly.type
_entity_poly.pdbx_seq_one_letter_code
_entity_poly.pdbx_strand_id
1 'polypeptide(L)'
;MTLESLVQEFAANVTAQTEAILRGDAKTGNKHADRYMAAFRKLRAHGDEGREALAVLLKHPSVDVRTMAAAYLLRYRTAEAKAVLEEAARGEGVIAFECQYTLKHWSDGTWALDPE
;
A
#
# COMPACT_ATOMS: atom_id res chain seq x y z
N MET A 1 19.31 -0.61 9.37
CA MET A 1 17.97 -1.13 9.03
C MET A 1 18.04 -1.60 7.60
N THR A 2 17.60 -2.82 7.30
CA THR A 2 17.70 -3.38 5.93
C THR A 2 16.41 -3.12 5.16
N LEU A 3 16.44 -3.23 3.82
CA LEU A 3 15.24 -3.09 2.99
C LEU A 3 14.19 -4.15 3.37
N GLU A 4 14.61 -5.37 3.66
CA GLU A 4 13.71 -6.44 4.09
C GLU A 4 13.00 -6.10 5.40
N SER A 5 13.73 -5.53 6.38
CA SER A 5 13.13 -5.12 7.65
C SER A 5 12.10 -4.01 7.47
N LEU A 6 12.31 -3.10 6.53
CA LEU A 6 11.38 -2.04 6.17
C LEU A 6 10.12 -2.58 5.49
N VAL A 7 10.28 -3.55 4.58
CA VAL A 7 9.16 -4.23 3.91
C VAL A 7 8.32 -5.00 4.92
N GLN A 8 8.95 -5.69 5.87
CA GLN A 8 8.27 -6.37 6.97
C GLN A 8 7.53 -5.38 7.87
N GLU A 9 8.15 -4.26 8.22
CA GLU A 9 7.51 -3.21 9.02
C GLU A 9 6.29 -2.62 8.29
N PHE A 10 6.40 -2.39 6.98
CA PHE A 10 5.29 -1.94 6.16
C PHE A 10 4.13 -2.94 6.22
N ALA A 11 4.37 -4.21 5.88
CA ALA A 11 3.33 -5.24 5.86
C ALA A 11 2.67 -5.42 7.23
N ALA A 12 3.45 -5.50 8.31
CA ALA A 12 2.93 -5.70 9.65
C ALA A 12 2.05 -4.52 10.11
N ASN A 13 2.43 -3.28 9.79
CA ASN A 13 1.63 -2.11 10.15
C ASN A 13 0.39 -1.97 9.27
N VAL A 14 0.42 -2.36 8.00
CA VAL A 14 -0.80 -2.40 7.17
C VAL A 14 -1.82 -3.38 7.76
N THR A 15 -1.39 -4.60 8.08
CA THR A 15 -2.27 -5.58 8.74
C THR A 15 -2.84 -5.05 10.06
N ALA A 16 -1.99 -4.46 10.90
CA ALA A 16 -2.43 -3.91 12.19
C ALA A 16 -3.38 -2.70 12.04
N GLN A 17 -3.19 -1.87 11.01
CA GLN A 17 -4.13 -0.80 10.68
C GLN A 17 -5.49 -1.37 10.28
N THR A 18 -5.53 -2.31 9.33
CA THR A 18 -6.79 -2.92 8.86
C THR A 18 -7.56 -3.52 10.04
N GLU A 19 -6.88 -4.28 10.89
CA GLU A 19 -7.51 -4.85 12.09
C GLU A 19 -8.07 -3.79 13.05
N ALA A 20 -7.36 -2.68 13.25
CA ALA A 20 -7.83 -1.60 14.10
C ALA A 20 -9.06 -0.90 13.49
N ILE A 21 -9.07 -0.67 12.17
CA ILE A 21 -10.22 -0.11 11.45
C ILE A 21 -11.44 -1.02 11.57
N LEU A 22 -11.28 -2.34 11.40
CA LEU A 22 -12.35 -3.31 11.53
C LEU A 22 -12.98 -3.32 12.94
N ARG A 23 -12.19 -3.00 13.97
CA ARG A 23 -12.66 -2.87 15.36
C ARG A 23 -13.17 -1.47 15.71
N GLY A 24 -13.19 -0.54 14.76
CA GLY A 24 -13.58 0.86 14.98
C GLY A 24 -12.57 1.69 15.78
N ASP A 25 -11.33 1.21 15.94
CA ASP A 25 -10.26 1.93 16.64
C ASP A 25 -9.43 2.75 15.66
N ALA A 26 -9.99 3.86 15.21
CA ALA A 26 -9.32 4.79 14.31
C ALA A 26 -8.02 5.37 14.90
N LYS A 27 -7.93 5.52 16.24
CA LYS A 27 -6.75 6.10 16.89
C LYS A 27 -5.55 5.16 16.77
N THR A 28 -5.75 3.87 16.99
CA THR A 28 -4.70 2.86 16.81
C THR A 28 -4.41 2.63 15.33
N GLY A 29 -5.45 2.60 14.49
CA GLY A 29 -5.31 2.51 13.03
C GLY A 29 -4.41 3.62 12.47
N ASN A 30 -4.64 4.87 12.85
CA ASN A 30 -3.82 6.00 12.41
C ASN A 30 -2.35 5.89 12.85
N LYS A 31 -2.08 5.38 14.06
CA LYS A 31 -0.68 5.15 14.50
C LYS A 31 0.04 4.12 13.63
N HIS A 32 -0.65 3.06 13.22
CA HIS A 32 -0.10 2.09 12.28
C HIS A 32 0.04 2.67 10.88
N ALA A 33 -0.89 3.54 10.48
CA ALA A 33 -0.79 4.31 9.24
C ALA A 33 0.50 5.13 9.17
N ASP A 34 0.76 5.91 10.21
CA ASP A 34 1.97 6.73 10.32
C ASP A 34 3.25 5.89 10.21
N ARG A 35 3.23 4.68 10.77
CA ARG A 35 4.38 3.76 10.76
C ARG A 35 4.64 3.15 9.39
N TYR A 36 3.65 2.58 8.70
CA TYR A 36 3.91 2.06 7.35
C TYR A 36 4.23 3.20 6.38
N MET A 37 3.65 4.40 6.54
CA MET A 37 4.02 5.58 5.76
C MET A 37 5.47 6.00 6.01
N ALA A 38 5.96 5.89 7.25
CA ALA A 38 7.36 6.13 7.58
C ALA A 38 8.28 5.06 6.99
N ALA A 39 7.88 3.78 7.03
CA ALA A 39 8.62 2.68 6.41
C ALA A 39 8.73 2.88 4.89
N PHE A 40 7.63 3.23 4.22
CA PHE A 40 7.63 3.57 2.80
C PHE A 40 8.55 4.73 2.46
N ARG A 41 8.50 5.82 3.24
CA ARG A 41 9.39 6.98 3.02
C ARG A 41 10.87 6.59 3.10
N LYS A 42 11.22 5.71 4.03
CA LYS A 42 12.59 5.19 4.15
C LYS A 42 12.94 4.30 2.96
N LEU A 43 12.07 3.39 2.53
CA LEU A 43 12.26 2.59 1.31
C LEU A 43 12.49 3.49 0.10
N ARG A 44 11.62 4.48 -0.13
CA ARG A 44 11.73 5.44 -1.22
C ARG A 44 13.05 6.23 -1.19
N ALA A 45 13.61 6.51 -0.01
CA ALA A 45 14.91 7.18 0.13
C ALA A 45 16.10 6.34 -0.37
N HIS A 46 15.92 5.01 -0.54
CA HIS A 46 16.88 4.14 -1.21
C HIS A 46 16.69 4.11 -2.74
N GLY A 47 15.82 4.97 -3.28
CA GLY A 47 15.52 5.01 -4.71
C GLY A 47 14.81 3.75 -5.19
N ASP A 48 15.17 3.30 -6.38
CA ASP A 48 14.52 2.18 -7.06
C ASP A 48 14.71 0.86 -6.32
N GLU A 49 15.86 0.63 -5.69
CA GLU A 49 16.08 -0.58 -4.88
C GLU A 49 15.07 -0.74 -3.75
N GLY A 50 14.70 0.36 -3.10
CA GLY A 50 13.69 0.32 -2.04
C GLY A 50 12.27 0.13 -2.57
N ARG A 51 11.97 0.65 -3.77
CA ARG A 51 10.69 0.39 -4.43
C ARG A 51 10.58 -1.05 -4.93
N GLU A 52 11.66 -1.61 -5.48
CA GLU A 52 11.76 -3.02 -5.85
C GLU A 52 11.59 -3.94 -4.63
N ALA A 53 12.21 -3.60 -3.51
CA ALA A 53 12.03 -4.35 -2.27
C ALA A 53 10.55 -4.39 -1.84
N LEU A 54 9.84 -3.27 -1.96
CA LEU A 54 8.40 -3.22 -1.67
C LEU A 54 7.55 -4.01 -2.68
N ALA A 55 7.97 -4.09 -3.94
CA ALA A 55 7.21 -4.77 -5.01
C ALA A 55 7.01 -6.27 -4.74
N VAL A 56 7.85 -6.89 -3.91
CA VAL A 56 7.63 -8.27 -3.44
C VAL A 56 6.26 -8.43 -2.76
N LEU A 57 5.75 -7.39 -2.09
CA LEU A 57 4.46 -7.42 -1.42
C LEU A 57 3.27 -7.46 -2.38
N LEU A 58 3.44 -7.19 -3.68
CA LEU A 58 2.36 -7.36 -4.67
C LEU A 58 1.88 -8.81 -4.78
N LYS A 59 2.65 -9.78 -4.28
CA LYS A 59 2.30 -11.21 -4.23
C LYS A 59 2.01 -11.73 -2.81
N HIS A 60 1.91 -10.84 -1.84
CA HIS A 60 1.68 -11.21 -0.44
C HIS A 60 0.32 -11.94 -0.24
N PRO A 61 0.18 -12.93 0.64
CA PRO A 61 -1.09 -13.65 0.81
C PRO A 61 -2.26 -12.78 1.31
N SER A 62 -2.00 -11.78 2.18
CA SER A 62 -3.04 -10.82 2.62
C SER A 62 -3.38 -9.83 1.52
N VAL A 63 -4.68 -9.73 1.19
CA VAL A 63 -5.23 -8.77 0.22
C VAL A 63 -4.89 -7.34 0.65
N ASP A 64 -5.06 -7.00 1.93
CA ASP A 64 -4.77 -5.67 2.48
C ASP A 64 -3.34 -5.22 2.19
N VAL A 65 -2.38 -6.11 2.45
CA VAL A 65 -0.96 -5.81 2.24
C VAL A 65 -0.66 -5.65 0.75
N ARG A 66 -1.23 -6.50 -0.11
CA ARG A 66 -1.04 -6.39 -1.56
C ARG A 66 -1.58 -5.09 -2.12
N THR A 67 -2.83 -4.75 -1.78
CA THR A 67 -3.51 -3.56 -2.33
C THR A 67 -2.88 -2.29 -1.81
N MET A 68 -2.47 -2.25 -0.54
CA MET A 68 -1.75 -1.11 0.01
C MET A 68 -0.38 -0.96 -0.68
N ALA A 69 0.41 -2.03 -0.83
CA ALA A 69 1.67 -1.96 -1.58
C ALA A 69 1.46 -1.49 -3.02
N ALA A 70 0.42 -1.99 -3.70
CA ALA A 70 0.07 -1.58 -5.05
C ALA A 70 -0.26 -0.09 -5.15
N ALA A 71 -1.05 0.46 -4.21
CA ALA A 71 -1.36 1.89 -4.18
C ALA A 71 -0.09 2.75 -4.11
N TYR A 72 0.91 2.33 -3.32
CA TYR A 72 2.18 3.04 -3.17
C TYR A 72 3.14 2.84 -4.35
N LEU A 73 2.96 1.78 -5.14
CA LEU A 73 3.80 1.45 -6.30
C LEU A 73 3.17 1.81 -7.65
N LEU A 74 1.99 2.43 -7.66
CA LEU A 74 1.24 2.77 -8.88
C LEU A 74 2.05 3.54 -9.93
N ARG A 75 2.99 4.40 -9.51
CA ARG A 75 3.88 5.13 -10.43
C ARG A 75 5.07 4.32 -10.93
N TYR A 76 5.58 3.45 -10.07
CA TYR A 76 6.82 2.74 -10.31
C TYR A 76 6.61 1.41 -11.06
N ARG A 77 5.60 0.65 -10.64
CA ARG A 77 5.18 -0.62 -11.25
C ARG A 77 3.74 -0.53 -11.72
N THR A 78 3.42 0.47 -12.56
CA THR A 78 2.04 0.81 -12.94
C THR A 78 1.22 -0.38 -13.41
N ALA A 79 1.73 -1.18 -14.34
CA ALA A 79 0.97 -2.33 -14.87
C ALA A 79 0.65 -3.37 -13.78
N GLU A 80 1.65 -3.76 -12.99
CA GLU A 80 1.50 -4.78 -11.93
C GLU A 80 0.64 -4.28 -10.77
N ALA A 81 0.90 -3.06 -10.29
CA ALA A 81 0.13 -2.43 -9.23
C ALA A 81 -1.34 -2.22 -9.63
N LYS A 82 -1.58 -1.73 -10.86
CA LYS A 82 -2.94 -1.53 -11.36
C LYS A 82 -3.69 -2.86 -11.47
N ALA A 83 -3.04 -3.93 -11.96
CA ALA A 83 -3.67 -5.25 -12.03
C ALA A 83 -4.11 -5.76 -10.65
N VAL A 84 -3.27 -5.61 -9.61
CA VAL A 84 -3.62 -5.99 -8.22
C VAL A 84 -4.82 -5.19 -7.71
N LEU A 85 -4.83 -3.88 -7.94
CA LEU A 85 -5.92 -3.00 -7.51
C LEU A 85 -7.22 -3.30 -8.28
N GLU A 86 -7.15 -3.56 -9.59
CA GLU A 86 -8.30 -3.90 -10.43
C GLU A 86 -8.90 -5.25 -10.04
N GLU A 87 -8.07 -6.23 -9.68
CA GLU A 87 -8.52 -7.52 -9.17
C GLU A 87 -9.27 -7.35 -7.84
N ALA A 88 -8.65 -6.64 -6.88
CA ALA A 88 -9.26 -6.42 -5.57
C ALA A 88 -10.53 -5.53 -5.62
N ALA A 89 -10.59 -4.58 -6.55
CA ALA A 89 -11.73 -3.70 -6.78
C ALA A 89 -13.01 -4.43 -7.24
N ARG A 90 -12.89 -5.67 -7.75
CA ARG A 90 -14.03 -6.53 -8.13
C ARG A 90 -14.63 -7.29 -6.95
N GLY A 91 -13.96 -7.28 -5.80
CA GLY A 91 -14.46 -7.90 -4.58
C GLY A 91 -15.55 -7.08 -3.90
N GLU A 92 -15.81 -7.40 -2.63
CA GLU A 92 -16.78 -6.73 -1.79
C GLU A 92 -16.12 -6.13 -0.53
N GLY A 93 -16.83 -5.22 0.13
CA GLY A 93 -16.38 -4.63 1.38
C GLY A 93 -15.45 -3.42 1.22
N VAL A 94 -14.84 -3.01 2.34
CA VAL A 94 -14.08 -1.76 2.45
C VAL A 94 -12.86 -1.75 1.54
N ILE A 95 -12.13 -2.86 1.43
CA ILE A 95 -10.93 -2.95 0.59
C ILE A 95 -11.27 -2.76 -0.89
N ALA A 96 -12.35 -3.39 -1.37
CA ALA A 96 -12.78 -3.24 -2.75
C ALA A 96 -13.16 -1.79 -3.06
N PHE A 97 -13.89 -1.15 -2.14
CA PHE A 97 -14.23 0.27 -2.23
C PHE A 97 -12.99 1.18 -2.27
N GLU A 98 -12.01 0.95 -1.41
CA GLU A 98 -10.74 1.69 -1.38
C GLU A 98 -9.94 1.52 -2.68
N CYS A 99 -9.92 0.31 -3.25
CA CYS A 99 -9.26 0.03 -4.53
C CYS A 99 -9.94 0.75 -5.70
N GLN A 100 -11.27 0.77 -5.74
CA GLN A 100 -12.03 1.51 -6.75
C GLN A 100 -11.73 3.01 -6.68
N TYR A 101 -11.70 3.59 -5.47
CA TYR A 101 -11.37 5.00 -5.27
C TYR A 101 -9.92 5.29 -5.66
N THR A 102 -8.98 4.43 -5.29
CA THR A 102 -7.56 4.53 -5.68
C THR A 102 -7.41 4.58 -7.20
N LEU A 103 -8.04 3.63 -7.92
CA LEU A 103 -8.00 3.57 -9.38
C LEU A 103 -8.66 4.79 -10.03
N LYS A 104 -9.79 5.26 -9.47
CA LYS A 104 -10.47 6.46 -9.95
C LYS A 104 -9.57 7.70 -9.85
N HIS A 105 -9.01 7.96 -8.68
CA HIS A 105 -8.18 9.15 -8.45
C HIS A 105 -6.84 9.09 -9.20
N TRP A 106 -6.33 7.88 -9.43
CA TRP A 106 -5.21 7.65 -10.33
C TRP A 106 -5.56 7.99 -11.78
N SER A 107 -6.68 7.48 -12.29
CA SER A 107 -7.14 7.72 -13.67
C SER A 107 -7.47 9.18 -13.94
N ASP A 108 -8.06 9.87 -12.97
CA ASP A 108 -8.45 11.28 -13.09
C ASP A 108 -7.24 12.23 -12.90
N GLY A 109 -6.02 11.70 -12.73
CA GLY A 109 -4.79 12.48 -12.55
C GLY A 109 -4.73 13.27 -11.24
N THR A 110 -5.70 13.07 -10.33
CA THR A 110 -5.81 13.81 -9.07
C THR A 110 -4.70 13.41 -8.09
N TRP A 111 -4.26 12.16 -8.15
CA TRP A 111 -3.16 11.69 -7.30
C TRP A 111 -1.82 11.81 -8.00
N ALA A 112 -1.08 12.86 -7.64
CA ALA A 112 0.34 12.97 -7.94
C ALA A 112 1.18 12.11 -6.97
N LEU A 113 0.92 10.80 -6.90
CA LEU A 113 1.67 9.88 -6.03
C LEU A 113 3.15 9.91 -6.42
N ASP A 114 4.11 10.03 -5.51
CA ASP A 114 5.55 9.97 -5.85
C ASP A 114 5.94 10.92 -7.03
N PRO A 115 5.85 12.25 -6.88
CA PRO A 115 6.45 13.16 -7.85
C PRO A 115 7.97 13.06 -7.75
N GLU A 116 8.63 13.00 -8.92
CA GLU A 116 10.10 13.10 -9.06
C GLU A 116 10.65 14.36 -8.38
#